data_AF-E3MVN7-F1
#
_entry.id   AF-E3MVN7-F1
#
_cell.length_a   1.000
_cell.length_b   1.000
_cell.length_c   1.000
_cell.angle_alpha   90.00
_cell.angle_beta   90.00
_cell.angle_gamma   90.00
#
_symmetry.space_group_name_H-M   'P 1'
#
loop_
_entity.id
_entity.type
_entity.pdbx_description
1 polymer ?
#
loop_
_entity_poly.entity_id
_entity_poly.type
_entity_poly.pdbx_seq_one_letter_code
_entity_poly.pdbx_strand_id
1 'polypeptide(L)'
;MTAVGPINTNGLFVRNPNLPEIEPQAAHTSINSSTSTSTSTTVTPVIPIGNNNPNNNNGEKSWLRRFVTLPLNLMKVCVGTKKEEPVPEDGSVSVEKKTPDNDGPPTYEIVYGWSLSFENLMKHRSGQKYFAEFLKGEYSDENILFWQACEELKREKNAEKIEEKARIIYEDFISILSPKEVSLDSRVREIVNTNMGRPSASTFDDAQNQIYTLMQRDSYPRFLASPIYKNAMATFGIKEEAV
;
A
#
# COMPACT_ATOMS: atom_id res chain seq x y z
N MET A 1 21.03 11.71 37.64
CA MET A 1 21.19 11.98 39.09
C MET A 1 20.46 13.28 39.39
N THR A 2 19.13 13.32 39.28
CA THR A 2 18.08 12.85 40.21
C THR A 2 18.07 13.65 41.51
N ALA A 3 17.09 14.56 41.63
CA ALA A 3 16.60 15.04 42.91
C ALA A 3 15.06 15.15 42.80
N VAL A 4 14.39 14.01 43.00
CA VAL A 4 12.93 13.92 43.11
C VAL A 4 12.61 14.08 44.59
N GLY A 5 11.85 15.13 44.94
CA GLY A 5 11.39 15.38 46.31
C GLY A 5 10.35 14.34 46.77
N PRO A 6 10.13 14.20 48.09
CA PRO A 6 9.27 13.16 48.64
C PRO A 6 7.79 13.36 48.28
N ILE A 7 7.11 12.25 47.98
CA ILE A 7 5.72 12.16 47.53
C ILE A 7 4.87 11.63 48.71
N ASN A 8 3.73 12.27 49.00
CA ASN A 8 2.75 11.78 49.98
C ASN A 8 1.73 10.84 49.29
N THR A 9 1.20 9.85 50.01
CA THR A 9 0.48 8.65 49.56
C THR A 9 -0.86 8.87 48.86
N ASN A 10 -1.28 10.11 48.64
CA ASN A 10 -2.56 10.46 47.99
C ASN A 10 -2.42 11.24 46.67
N GLY A 11 -1.22 11.33 46.08
CA GLY A 11 -1.04 11.72 44.67
C GLY A 11 -1.52 13.13 44.25
N LEU A 12 -1.84 14.01 45.19
CA LEU A 12 -2.32 15.37 44.94
C LEU A 12 -1.24 16.39 45.32
N PHE A 13 -0.92 17.30 44.39
CA PHE A 13 0.05 18.38 44.58
C PHE A 13 -0.45 19.38 45.64
N VAL A 14 0.33 19.56 46.71
CA VAL A 14 0.06 20.57 47.75
C VAL A 14 0.39 21.95 47.18
N ARG A 15 -0.63 22.82 47.06
CA ARG A 15 -0.49 24.22 46.66
C ARG A 15 0.23 25.02 47.76
N ASN A 16 1.28 25.75 47.39
CA ASN A 16 2.07 26.60 48.27
C ASN A 16 1.37 27.97 48.46
N PRO A 17 1.04 28.41 49.68
CA PRO A 17 0.20 29.59 49.93
C PRO A 17 0.94 30.95 49.93
N ASN A 18 2.15 31.06 49.38
CA ASN A 18 2.95 32.30 49.42
C ASN A 18 3.44 32.79 48.05
N LEU A 19 2.60 32.71 47.00
CA LEU A 19 2.90 33.32 45.70
C LEU A 19 1.89 34.44 45.36
N PRO A 20 2.35 35.65 45.00
CA PRO A 20 1.47 36.76 44.64
C PRO A 20 0.80 36.53 43.28
N GLU A 21 -0.49 36.83 43.23
CA GLU A 21 -1.42 36.68 42.12
C GLU A 21 -1.19 37.77 41.06
N ILE A 22 -1.01 37.40 39.79
CA ILE A 22 -0.88 38.34 38.66
C ILE A 22 -2.23 38.45 37.96
N GLU A 23 -2.89 39.59 38.15
CA GLU A 23 -4.12 40.00 37.45
C GLU A 23 -3.86 40.29 35.95
N PRO A 24 -4.79 39.98 35.03
CA PRO A 24 -4.73 40.45 33.66
C PRO A 24 -5.33 41.87 33.54
N GLN A 25 -4.52 42.86 33.16
CA GLN A 25 -5.01 44.21 32.90
C GLN A 25 -5.74 44.33 31.56
N ALA A 26 -6.94 44.92 31.63
CA ALA A 26 -7.72 45.41 30.50
C ALA A 26 -7.12 46.72 29.95
N ALA A 27 -7.07 46.86 28.62
CA ALA A 27 -6.76 48.12 27.95
C ALA A 27 -8.01 48.65 27.23
N HIS A 28 -8.40 49.87 27.58
CA HIS A 28 -9.48 50.65 27.00
C HIS A 28 -9.00 51.56 25.84
N THR A 29 -9.95 51.84 24.94
CA THR A 29 -10.12 53.06 24.09
C THR A 29 -9.24 53.27 22.86
N SER A 30 -9.87 53.26 21.67
CA SER A 30 -10.26 54.52 21.02
C SER A 30 -11.21 54.31 19.84
N ILE A 31 -12.25 55.12 19.85
CA ILE A 31 -13.31 55.29 18.86
C ILE A 31 -12.78 56.26 17.78
N ASN A 32 -12.99 55.96 16.51
CA ASN A 32 -13.06 56.96 15.45
C ASN A 32 -14.19 56.59 14.49
N SER A 33 -15.24 57.40 14.52
CA SER A 33 -16.36 57.41 13.59
C SER A 33 -16.13 58.43 12.48
N SER A 34 -16.31 58.03 11.22
CA SER A 34 -16.59 58.95 10.10
C SER A 34 -17.38 58.21 9.01
N THR A 35 -18.61 58.66 8.81
CA THR A 35 -19.44 58.58 7.58
C THR A 35 -18.62 58.95 6.33
N SER A 36 -18.89 58.50 5.09
CA SER A 36 -20.16 58.38 4.39
C SER A 36 -19.99 57.68 3.03
N THR A 37 -21.13 57.41 2.39
CA THR A 37 -21.41 57.27 0.94
C THR A 37 -21.22 55.93 0.23
N SER A 38 -22.37 55.45 -0.24
CA SER A 38 -22.68 54.30 -1.08
C SER A 38 -22.37 54.54 -2.56
N THR A 39 -21.72 53.56 -3.21
CA THR A 39 -21.93 53.24 -4.62
C THR A 39 -21.85 51.73 -4.83
N SER A 40 -22.81 51.22 -5.61
CA SER A 40 -23.00 49.81 -5.95
C SER A 40 -22.13 49.46 -7.16
N THR A 41 -21.22 48.49 -7.05
CA THR A 41 -20.67 47.74 -8.21
C THR A 41 -20.13 46.38 -7.74
N THR A 42 -20.56 45.34 -8.44
CA THR A 42 -20.19 43.93 -8.30
C THR A 42 -18.67 43.72 -8.36
N VAL A 43 -18.08 43.10 -7.33
CA VAL A 43 -16.67 42.69 -7.32
C VAL A 43 -16.56 41.20 -6.96
N THR A 44 -16.12 40.42 -7.93
CA THR A 44 -15.61 39.05 -7.79
C THR A 44 -14.36 39.02 -6.89
N PRO A 45 -14.18 38.01 -6.03
CA PRO A 45 -13.01 37.97 -5.15
C PRO A 45 -11.73 37.69 -5.94
N VAL A 46 -10.81 38.64 -5.92
CA VAL A 46 -9.43 38.51 -6.41
C VAL A 46 -8.59 37.92 -5.28
N ILE A 47 -7.95 36.78 -5.54
CA ILE A 47 -6.95 36.16 -4.66
C ILE A 47 -5.67 37.02 -4.69
N PRO A 48 -5.02 37.33 -3.55
CA PRO A 48 -3.78 38.07 -3.57
C PRO A 48 -2.65 37.21 -4.14
N ILE A 49 -1.97 37.73 -5.16
CA ILE A 49 -0.72 37.18 -5.69
C ILE A 49 0.39 37.49 -4.68
N GLY A 50 0.76 36.47 -3.89
CA GLY A 50 1.96 36.48 -3.07
C GLY A 50 3.21 36.30 -3.93
N ASN A 51 4.23 37.08 -3.61
CA ASN A 51 5.51 37.21 -4.31
C ASN A 51 6.24 35.89 -4.57
N ASN A 52 6.86 35.83 -5.75
CA ASN A 52 7.74 34.78 -6.25
C ASN A 52 8.93 34.49 -5.33
N ASN A 53 9.04 33.23 -4.91
CA ASN A 53 10.32 32.60 -4.59
C ASN A 53 10.64 31.61 -5.74
N PRO A 54 11.66 31.86 -6.59
CA PRO A 54 11.95 31.01 -7.74
C PRO A 54 12.89 29.88 -7.33
N ASN A 55 12.40 28.95 -6.51
CA ASN A 55 12.98 27.62 -6.37
C ASN A 55 12.00 26.76 -5.58
N ASN A 56 11.19 25.95 -6.27
CA ASN A 56 10.84 24.56 -5.91
C ASN A 56 9.68 24.03 -6.82
N ASN A 57 10.02 23.13 -7.73
CA ASN A 57 9.26 21.99 -8.25
C ASN A 57 7.81 22.13 -8.76
N ASN A 58 7.56 23.06 -9.69
CA ASN A 58 6.31 23.05 -10.48
C ASN A 58 6.41 22.30 -11.84
N GLY A 59 7.50 21.56 -12.08
CA GLY A 59 7.65 20.66 -13.25
C GLY A 59 7.31 19.19 -12.99
N GLU A 60 7.16 18.76 -11.74
CA GLU A 60 7.27 17.34 -11.35
C GLU A 60 5.98 16.51 -11.40
N LYS A 61 4.85 17.06 -11.86
CA LYS A 61 3.56 16.32 -11.87
C LYS A 61 2.86 16.34 -13.23
N SER A 62 3.58 16.66 -14.31
CA SER A 62 3.02 16.70 -15.67
C SER A 62 2.46 15.33 -16.10
N TRP A 63 3.12 14.23 -15.71
CA TRP A 63 2.61 12.88 -15.95
C TRP A 63 1.26 12.65 -15.25
N LEU A 64 1.08 13.12 -13.99
CA LEU A 64 -0.19 13.00 -13.26
C LEU A 64 -1.33 13.72 -14.00
N ARG A 65 -1.07 14.87 -14.63
CA ARG A 65 -2.07 15.56 -15.45
C ARG A 65 -2.44 14.77 -16.71
N ARG A 66 -1.51 14.02 -17.29
CA ARG A 66 -1.74 13.11 -18.42
C ARG A 66 -2.54 11.86 -17.99
N PHE A 67 -2.53 11.51 -16.70
CA PHE A 67 -3.23 10.35 -16.13
C PHE A 67 -4.69 10.66 -15.70
N VAL A 68 -4.98 11.84 -15.14
CA VAL A 68 -6.34 12.22 -14.68
C VAL A 68 -7.32 12.54 -15.84
N THR A 69 -6.81 12.67 -17.07
CA THR A 69 -7.60 13.05 -18.26
C THR A 69 -8.02 11.87 -19.17
N LEU A 70 -7.70 10.62 -18.82
CA LEU A 70 -8.15 9.45 -19.57
C LEU A 70 -9.49 8.91 -19.00
N PRO A 71 -10.52 8.68 -19.83
CA PRO A 71 -11.81 8.21 -19.35
C PRO A 71 -11.68 6.83 -18.69
N LEU A 72 -12.30 6.67 -17.52
CA LEU A 72 -12.35 5.46 -16.67
C LEU A 72 -12.96 4.21 -17.33
N ASN A 73 -13.16 4.19 -18.64
CA ASN A 73 -13.92 3.17 -19.36
C ASN A 73 -13.06 2.06 -19.99
N LEU A 74 -11.80 1.92 -19.60
CA LEU A 74 -10.96 0.78 -19.94
C LEU A 74 -10.82 -0.22 -18.78
N MET A 75 -11.82 -0.31 -17.91
CA MET A 75 -12.03 -1.51 -17.09
C MET A 75 -12.92 -2.49 -17.85
N LYS A 76 -12.33 -3.23 -18.79
CA LYS A 76 -12.87 -4.52 -19.25
C LYS A 76 -11.87 -5.26 -20.16
N VAL A 77 -11.60 -6.52 -19.79
CA VAL A 77 -10.90 -7.58 -20.54
C VAL A 77 -9.37 -7.46 -20.45
N CYS A 78 -8.61 -8.44 -19.95
CA CYS A 78 -8.61 -9.88 -20.28
C CYS A 78 -8.56 -10.82 -19.05
N VAL A 79 -9.62 -11.62 -18.89
CA VAL A 79 -9.46 -13.04 -18.48
C VAL A 79 -9.32 -13.81 -19.80
N GLY A 80 -8.09 -14.18 -20.15
CA GLY A 80 -7.80 -14.89 -21.40
C GLY A 80 -8.22 -16.35 -21.32
N THR A 81 -9.39 -16.68 -21.87
CA THR A 81 -9.73 -18.03 -22.35
C THR A 81 -8.82 -18.37 -23.54
N LYS A 82 -7.97 -19.40 -23.40
CA LYS A 82 -7.20 -19.95 -24.53
C LYS A 82 -8.14 -20.70 -25.47
N LYS A 83 -8.08 -20.42 -26.77
CA LYS A 83 -8.63 -21.25 -27.85
C LYS A 83 -7.46 -22.06 -28.44
N GLU A 84 -7.64 -23.38 -28.52
CA GLU A 84 -6.74 -24.32 -29.20
C GLU A 84 -7.11 -24.44 -30.69
N GLU A 85 -6.10 -24.45 -31.55
CA GLU A 85 -6.10 -25.19 -32.82
C GLU A 85 -4.74 -25.88 -33.02
N PRO A 86 -4.70 -27.00 -33.76
CA PRO A 86 -3.75 -28.09 -33.53
C PRO A 86 -2.46 -27.96 -34.35
N VAL A 87 -1.36 -28.49 -33.80
CA VAL A 87 -0.04 -28.58 -34.47
C VAL A 87 0.39 -30.06 -34.47
N PRO A 88 0.97 -30.59 -35.57
CA PRO A 88 1.11 -32.03 -35.77
C PRO A 88 2.32 -32.63 -35.04
N GLU A 89 2.24 -33.94 -34.78
CA GLU A 89 3.27 -34.75 -34.13
C GLU A 89 4.52 -34.90 -35.00
N ASP A 90 5.68 -34.58 -34.43
CA ASP A 90 6.88 -35.41 -34.57
C ASP A 90 7.55 -35.56 -33.21
N GLY A 91 8.08 -36.75 -32.96
CA GLY A 91 8.73 -37.11 -31.72
C GLY A 91 10.20 -36.73 -31.73
N SER A 92 10.62 -36.01 -30.69
CA SER A 92 11.97 -36.09 -30.18
C SER A 92 12.03 -35.71 -28.69
N VAL A 93 12.64 -36.60 -27.91
CA VAL A 93 12.85 -36.50 -26.47
C VAL A 93 13.40 -35.13 -26.10
N SER A 94 12.68 -34.39 -25.25
CA SER A 94 13.14 -33.13 -24.69
C SER A 94 12.70 -32.98 -23.24
N VAL A 95 13.72 -32.94 -22.38
CA VAL A 95 13.77 -32.45 -20.99
C VAL A 95 12.49 -31.71 -20.56
N GLU A 96 11.80 -32.24 -19.54
CA GLU A 96 10.69 -31.55 -18.88
C GLU A 96 11.14 -30.18 -18.39
N LYS A 97 10.85 -29.17 -19.21
CA LYS A 97 10.92 -27.77 -18.82
C LYS A 97 9.71 -27.52 -17.93
N LYS A 98 9.90 -27.69 -16.63
CA LYS A 98 8.91 -27.40 -15.59
C LYS A 98 8.45 -25.94 -15.74
N THR A 99 7.28 -25.75 -16.34
CA THR A 99 6.58 -24.46 -16.35
C THR A 99 6.19 -24.12 -14.90
N PRO A 100 6.30 -22.87 -14.45
CA PRO A 100 6.10 -22.49 -13.04
C PRO A 100 4.62 -22.38 -12.63
N ASP A 101 3.68 -22.76 -13.51
CA ASP A 101 2.27 -22.36 -13.40
C ASP A 101 1.32 -23.52 -13.05
N ASN A 102 1.84 -24.70 -12.72
CA ASN A 102 1.04 -25.87 -12.39
C ASN A 102 1.48 -26.47 -11.05
N ASP A 103 1.35 -25.67 -9.99
CA ASP A 103 1.31 -26.22 -8.63
C ASP A 103 0.01 -27.05 -8.55
N GLY A 104 0.12 -28.37 -8.65
CA GLY A 104 -0.97 -29.30 -8.35
C GLY A 104 -1.53 -29.06 -6.93
N PRO A 105 -2.52 -29.87 -6.48
CA PRO A 105 -3.07 -29.73 -5.13
C PRO A 105 -1.92 -29.69 -4.10
N PRO A 106 -1.93 -28.72 -3.16
CA PRO A 106 -0.80 -28.54 -2.25
C PRO A 106 -0.60 -29.81 -1.44
N THR A 107 0.62 -30.35 -1.46
CA THR A 107 0.98 -31.50 -0.63
C THR A 107 1.16 -31.08 0.81
N TYR A 108 1.07 -32.04 1.75
CA TYR A 108 1.38 -31.79 3.17
C TYR A 108 2.69 -31.03 3.37
N GLU A 109 3.74 -31.42 2.65
CA GLU A 109 5.06 -30.81 2.76
C GLU A 109 5.05 -29.32 2.37
N ILE A 110 4.29 -28.96 1.34
CA ILE A 110 4.13 -27.56 0.92
C ILE A 110 3.40 -26.77 2.01
N VAL A 111 2.29 -27.30 2.53
CA VAL A 111 1.49 -26.63 3.56
C VAL A 111 2.28 -26.49 4.86
N TYR A 112 2.98 -27.54 5.29
CA TYR A 112 3.87 -27.50 6.45
C TYR A 112 4.98 -26.46 6.23
N GLY A 113 5.54 -26.40 5.02
CA GLY A 113 6.57 -25.44 4.63
C GLY A 113 6.13 -23.98 4.81
N TRP A 114 4.84 -23.68 4.72
CA TRP A 114 4.31 -22.33 4.96
C TRP A 114 4.51 -21.85 6.39
N SER A 115 4.65 -22.74 7.39
CA SER A 115 4.95 -22.34 8.77
C SER A 115 6.44 -22.12 9.03
N LEU A 116 7.32 -22.67 8.20
CA LEU A 116 8.75 -22.57 8.37
C LEU A 116 9.28 -21.20 7.97
N SER A 117 8.72 -20.60 6.91
CA SER A 117 9.09 -19.25 6.47
C SER A 117 8.00 -18.60 5.65
N PHE A 118 7.92 -17.26 5.75
CA PHE A 118 7.00 -16.48 4.91
C PHE A 118 7.37 -16.58 3.43
N GLU A 119 8.65 -16.76 3.10
CA GLU A 119 9.10 -17.00 1.74
C GLU A 119 8.49 -18.28 1.16
N ASN A 120 8.45 -19.38 1.92
CA ASN A 120 7.82 -20.63 1.48
C ASN A 120 6.32 -20.46 1.22
N LEU A 121 5.63 -19.69 2.07
CA LEU A 121 4.22 -19.35 1.86
C LEU A 121 4.02 -18.56 0.56
N MET A 122 4.87 -17.56 0.32
CA MET A 122 4.75 -16.65 -0.82
C MET A 122 5.27 -17.25 -2.13
N LYS A 123 6.12 -18.28 -2.08
CA LYS A 123 6.68 -18.95 -3.26
C LYS A 123 5.64 -19.73 -4.07
N HIS A 124 4.66 -20.33 -3.40
CA HIS A 124 3.67 -21.22 -4.02
C HIS A 124 2.34 -20.50 -4.25
N ARG A 125 1.69 -20.75 -5.41
CA ARG A 125 0.41 -20.10 -5.72
C ARG A 125 -0.70 -20.52 -4.76
N SER A 126 -0.66 -21.75 -4.29
CA SER A 126 -1.54 -22.27 -3.25
C SER A 126 -1.40 -21.49 -1.94
N GLY A 127 -0.17 -21.30 -1.46
CA GLY A 127 0.12 -20.53 -0.24
C GLY A 127 -0.38 -19.09 -0.33
N GLN A 128 -0.07 -18.41 -1.44
CA GLN A 128 -0.60 -17.07 -1.71
C GLN A 128 -2.14 -17.03 -1.69
N LYS A 129 -2.82 -18.06 -2.22
CA LYS A 129 -4.29 -18.12 -2.24
C LYS A 129 -4.89 -18.21 -0.84
N TYR A 130 -4.38 -19.12 0.00
CA TYR A 130 -4.84 -19.24 1.39
C TYR A 130 -4.53 -17.99 2.20
N PHE A 131 -3.38 -17.38 1.97
CA PHE A 131 -3.01 -16.13 2.64
C PHE A 131 -3.89 -14.97 2.18
N ALA A 132 -4.22 -14.86 0.89
CA ALA A 132 -5.16 -13.86 0.39
C ALA A 132 -6.57 -14.00 0.99
N GLU A 133 -7.06 -15.24 1.15
CA GLU A 133 -8.35 -15.49 1.81
C GLU A 133 -8.33 -15.02 3.26
N PHE A 134 -7.25 -15.30 3.99
CA PHE A 134 -7.05 -14.80 5.34
C PHE A 134 -7.02 -13.27 5.40
N LEU A 135 -6.21 -12.61 4.57
CA LEU A 135 -6.09 -11.15 4.54
C LEU A 135 -7.42 -10.48 4.17
N LYS A 136 -8.21 -11.09 3.30
CA LYS A 136 -9.55 -10.60 2.94
C LYS A 136 -10.50 -10.62 4.12
N GLY A 137 -10.41 -11.64 4.97
CA GLY A 137 -11.16 -11.69 6.23
C GLY A 137 -10.77 -10.58 7.22
N GLU A 138 -9.58 -10.03 7.07
CA GLU A 138 -9.04 -8.94 7.89
C GLU A 138 -9.03 -7.59 7.18
N TYR A 139 -9.66 -7.49 6.01
CA TYR A 139 -9.73 -6.26 5.20
C TYR A 139 -8.34 -5.66 4.88
N SER A 140 -7.37 -6.53 4.56
CA SER A 140 -5.98 -6.15 4.26
C SER A 140 -5.43 -6.87 3.02
N ASP A 141 -6.31 -7.38 2.15
CA ASP A 141 -5.95 -8.15 0.96
C ASP A 141 -5.30 -7.29 -0.14
N GLU A 142 -5.40 -5.97 -0.08
CA GLU A 142 -4.67 -5.06 -0.97
C GLU A 142 -3.16 -5.28 -0.92
N ASN A 143 -2.61 -5.69 0.23
CA ASN A 143 -1.18 -5.89 0.41
C ASN A 143 -0.63 -7.06 -0.45
N ILE A 144 -1.32 -8.20 -0.44
CA ILE A 144 -0.88 -9.35 -1.24
C ILE A 144 -1.20 -9.13 -2.73
N LEU A 145 -2.30 -8.45 -3.05
CA LEU A 145 -2.67 -8.13 -4.42
C LEU A 145 -1.64 -7.19 -5.06
N PHE A 146 -1.21 -6.16 -4.33
CA PHE A 146 -0.13 -5.27 -4.76
C PHE A 146 1.17 -6.06 -4.98
N TRP A 147 1.55 -6.91 -4.02
CA TRP A 147 2.76 -7.72 -4.15
C TRP A 147 2.73 -8.63 -5.39
N GLN A 148 1.59 -9.27 -5.68
CA GLN A 148 1.40 -10.12 -6.85
C GLN A 148 1.49 -9.32 -8.16
N ALA A 149 0.90 -8.13 -8.21
CA ALA A 149 0.95 -7.26 -9.37
C ALA A 149 2.40 -6.81 -9.67
N CYS A 150 3.18 -6.52 -8.64
CA CYS A 150 4.61 -6.22 -8.78
C CYS A 150 5.40 -7.43 -9.33
N GLU A 151 5.13 -8.65 -8.86
CA GLU A 151 5.75 -9.86 -9.42
C GLU A 151 5.39 -10.06 -10.90
N GLU A 152 4.16 -9.76 -11.29
CA GLU A 152 3.71 -9.81 -12.68
C GLU A 152 4.38 -8.76 -13.57
N LEU A 153 4.61 -7.56 -13.05
CA LEU A 153 5.36 -6.51 -13.72
C LEU A 153 6.81 -6.93 -13.96
N LYS A 154 7.46 -7.53 -12.96
CA LYS A 154 8.86 -8.00 -13.05
C LYS A 154 9.11 -9.04 -14.12
N ARG A 155 8.10 -9.85 -14.44
CA ARG A 155 8.18 -10.87 -15.51
C ARG A 155 7.98 -10.30 -16.91
N GLU A 156 7.47 -9.07 -17.03
CA GLU A 156 7.26 -8.42 -18.31
C GLU A 156 8.58 -7.92 -18.90
N LYS A 157 8.74 -8.08 -20.22
CA LYS A 157 9.94 -7.63 -20.94
C LYS A 157 9.63 -6.56 -21.98
N ASN A 158 8.35 -6.44 -22.38
CA ASN A 158 7.92 -5.42 -23.33
C ASN A 158 7.77 -4.08 -22.60
N ALA A 159 8.51 -3.06 -23.04
CA ALA A 159 8.51 -1.73 -22.45
C ALA A 159 7.12 -1.06 -22.44
N GLU A 160 6.33 -1.21 -23.50
CA GLU A 160 4.98 -0.63 -23.56
C GLU A 160 4.06 -1.28 -22.53
N LYS A 161 4.15 -2.61 -22.38
CA LYS A 161 3.37 -3.34 -21.37
C LYS A 161 3.83 -3.04 -19.95
N ILE A 162 5.12 -2.80 -19.73
CA ILE A 162 5.66 -2.38 -18.44
C ILE A 162 5.07 -1.03 -18.06
N GLU A 163 5.08 -0.06 -18.98
CA GLU A 163 4.50 1.27 -18.74
C GLU A 163 3.00 1.18 -18.42
N GLU A 164 2.25 0.42 -19.21
CA GLU A 164 0.81 0.20 -18.99
C GLU A 164 0.52 -0.45 -17.63
N LYS A 165 1.20 -1.56 -17.31
CA LYS A 165 1.05 -2.27 -16.03
C LYS A 165 1.45 -1.40 -14.85
N ALA A 166 2.57 -0.67 -14.95
CA ALA A 166 3.03 0.20 -13.88
C ALA A 166 2.02 1.31 -13.59
N ARG A 167 1.39 1.87 -14.64
CA ARG A 167 0.31 2.84 -14.47
C ARG A 167 -0.90 2.25 -13.74
N ILE A 168 -1.31 1.04 -14.09
CA ILE A 168 -2.42 0.34 -13.43
C ILE A 168 -2.09 0.10 -11.96
N ILE A 169 -0.90 -0.43 -11.66
CA ILE A 169 -0.45 -0.68 -10.28
C ILE A 169 -0.45 0.61 -9.46
N TYR A 170 0.02 1.72 -10.05
CA TYR A 170 0.03 3.01 -9.38
C TYR A 170 -1.39 3.48 -9.02
N GLU A 171 -2.31 3.48 -9.97
CA GLU A 171 -3.69 3.92 -9.73
C GLU A 171 -4.42 3.02 -8.73
N ASP A 172 -4.21 1.70 -8.82
CA ASP A 172 -4.92 0.74 -7.98
C ASP A 172 -4.35 0.64 -6.56
N PHE A 173 -3.06 0.88 -6.33
CA PHE A 173 -2.44 0.59 -5.03
C PHE A 173 -1.63 1.74 -4.42
N ILE A 174 -1.12 2.69 -5.22
CA ILE A 174 -0.23 3.76 -4.72
C ILE A 174 -0.96 5.10 -4.59
N SER A 175 -1.90 5.35 -5.48
CA SER A 175 -2.69 6.58 -5.51
C SER A 175 -3.44 6.78 -4.20
N ILE A 176 -3.35 7.98 -3.62
CA ILE A 176 -4.08 8.38 -2.40
C ILE A 176 -5.61 8.43 -2.59
N LEU A 177 -6.07 8.29 -3.83
CA LEU A 177 -7.48 8.24 -4.18
C LEU A 177 -7.95 6.80 -4.37
N SER A 178 -7.05 5.82 -4.30
CA SER A 178 -7.41 4.43 -4.48
C SER A 178 -8.14 3.89 -3.25
N PRO A 179 -9.24 3.14 -3.42
CA PRO A 179 -9.85 2.38 -2.33
C PRO A 179 -8.99 1.20 -1.85
N LYS A 180 -7.93 0.83 -2.58
CA LYS A 180 -6.98 -0.24 -2.25
C LYS A 180 -5.56 0.30 -2.02
N GLU A 181 -5.46 1.57 -1.60
CA GLU A 181 -4.17 2.18 -1.29
C GLU A 181 -3.41 1.36 -0.25
N VAL A 182 -2.18 0.95 -0.60
CA VAL A 182 -1.29 0.28 0.35
C VAL A 182 -0.60 1.32 1.26
N SER A 183 -0.43 0.96 2.53
CA SER A 183 0.25 1.80 3.50
C SER A 183 1.76 1.82 3.26
N LEU A 184 2.27 2.93 2.70
CA LEU A 184 3.70 3.13 2.44
C LEU A 184 4.25 4.31 3.23
N ASP A 185 5.52 4.21 3.62
CA ASP A 185 6.25 5.34 4.18
C ASP A 185 6.41 6.45 3.12
N SER A 186 6.36 7.71 3.56
CA SER A 186 6.43 8.88 2.67
C SER A 186 7.64 8.84 1.72
N ARG A 187 8.80 8.40 2.22
CA ARG A 187 10.03 8.28 1.42
C ARG A 187 9.89 7.26 0.29
N VAL A 188 9.28 6.11 0.57
CA VAL A 188 9.09 5.04 -0.43
C VAL A 188 8.10 5.50 -1.50
N ARG A 189 7.03 6.18 -1.09
CA ARG A 189 6.06 6.78 -2.00
C ARG A 189 6.69 7.84 -2.91
N GLU A 190 7.58 8.67 -2.39
CA GLU A 190 8.30 9.67 -3.18
C GLU A 190 9.21 9.03 -4.25
N ILE A 191 9.91 7.94 -3.90
CA ILE A 191 10.73 7.16 -4.84
C ILE A 191 9.85 6.59 -5.96
N VAL A 192 8.73 5.97 -5.63
CA VAL A 192 7.78 5.43 -6.63
C VAL A 192 7.28 6.56 -7.53
N ASN A 193 6.85 7.69 -6.97
CA ASN A 193 6.39 8.84 -7.74
C ASN A 193 7.47 9.32 -8.73
N THR A 194 8.73 9.37 -8.31
CA THR A 194 9.85 9.77 -9.18
C THR A 194 10.07 8.76 -10.31
N ASN A 195 10.04 7.46 -9.99
CA ASN A 195 10.22 6.38 -10.97
C ASN A 195 9.08 6.30 -11.99
N MET A 196 7.88 6.79 -11.65
CA MET A 196 6.75 6.85 -12.58
C MET A 196 6.96 7.80 -13.76
N GLY A 197 7.98 8.67 -13.73
CA GLY A 197 8.36 9.46 -14.91
C GLY A 197 8.91 8.63 -16.06
N ARG A 198 9.54 7.49 -15.76
CA ARG A 198 9.93 6.49 -16.76
C ARG A 198 9.85 5.10 -16.12
N PRO A 199 8.65 4.48 -16.11
CA PRO A 199 8.43 3.21 -15.45
C PRO A 199 9.32 2.09 -15.99
N SER A 200 9.72 1.19 -15.12
CA SER A 200 10.51 0.00 -15.38
C SER A 200 9.96 -1.18 -14.59
N ALA A 201 10.46 -2.38 -14.88
CA ALA A 201 10.14 -3.58 -14.10
C ALA A 201 10.48 -3.47 -12.60
N SER A 202 11.38 -2.54 -12.23
CA SER A 202 11.85 -2.30 -10.86
C SER A 202 11.23 -1.06 -10.19
N THR A 203 10.25 -0.40 -10.83
CA THR A 203 9.65 0.85 -10.33
C THR A 203 9.13 0.74 -8.90
N PHE A 204 8.62 -0.43 -8.51
CA PHE A 204 7.98 -0.67 -7.22
C PHE A 204 8.80 -1.52 -6.25
N ASP A 205 10.09 -1.78 -6.51
CA ASP A 205 10.89 -2.72 -5.69
C ASP A 205 10.91 -2.35 -4.20
N ASP A 206 11.16 -1.08 -3.88
CA ASP A 206 11.18 -0.60 -2.50
C ASP A 206 9.81 -0.69 -1.82
N ALA A 207 8.75 -0.34 -2.56
CA ALA A 207 7.37 -0.43 -2.08
C ALA A 207 6.96 -1.89 -1.85
N GLN A 208 7.27 -2.77 -2.79
CA GLN A 208 6.96 -4.19 -2.68
C GLN A 208 7.68 -4.83 -1.49
N ASN A 209 8.95 -4.49 -1.26
CA ASN A 209 9.72 -4.98 -0.10
C ASN A 209 9.14 -4.49 1.23
N GLN A 210 8.68 -3.24 1.28
CA GLN A 210 8.02 -2.69 2.46
C GLN A 210 6.71 -3.44 2.78
N ILE A 211 5.84 -3.63 1.78
CA ILE A 211 4.57 -4.36 1.96
C ILE A 211 4.81 -5.84 2.28
N TYR A 212 5.81 -6.46 1.66
CA TYR A 212 6.22 -7.83 2.01
C TYR A 212 6.62 -7.94 3.48
N THR A 213 7.45 -7.01 3.97
CA THR A 213 7.88 -6.97 5.37
C THR A 213 6.72 -6.69 6.32
N LEU A 214 5.78 -5.82 5.93
CA LEU A 214 4.56 -5.55 6.69
C LEU A 214 3.75 -6.83 6.89
N MET A 215 3.43 -7.53 5.79
CA MET A 215 2.69 -8.80 5.85
C MET A 215 3.44 -9.86 6.66
N GLN A 216 4.76 -9.98 6.48
CA GLN A 216 5.59 -10.95 7.20
C GLN A 216 5.57 -10.75 8.71
N ARG A 217 5.59 -9.49 9.16
CA ARG A 217 5.71 -9.15 10.58
C ARG A 217 4.37 -9.13 11.31
N ASP A 218 3.31 -8.75 10.63
CA ASP A 218 2.01 -8.53 11.26
C ASP A 218 0.99 -9.63 10.93
N SER A 219 0.66 -9.80 9.65
CA SER A 219 -0.42 -10.69 9.22
C SER A 219 0.00 -12.16 9.22
N TYR A 220 1.25 -12.46 8.86
CA TYR A 220 1.74 -13.84 8.73
C TYR A 220 1.72 -14.65 10.04
N PRO A 221 2.19 -14.13 11.20
CA PRO A 221 2.05 -14.86 12.47
C PRO A 221 0.59 -15.15 12.83
N ARG A 222 -0.32 -14.22 12.50
CA ARG A 222 -1.76 -14.37 12.74
C ARG A 222 -2.39 -15.37 11.78
N PHE A 223 -1.95 -15.41 10.53
CA PHE A 223 -2.34 -16.43 9.56
C PHE A 223 -2.00 -17.85 10.07
N LEU A 224 -0.79 -18.07 10.60
CA LEU A 224 -0.41 -19.39 11.14
C LEU A 224 -1.24 -19.80 12.37
N ALA A 225 -1.70 -18.82 13.16
CA ALA A 225 -2.60 -19.08 14.29
C ALA A 225 -4.07 -19.29 13.86
N SER A 226 -4.43 -18.89 12.64
CA SER A 226 -5.80 -18.86 12.15
C SER A 226 -6.37 -20.25 11.89
N PRO A 227 -7.71 -20.40 11.91
CA PRO A 227 -8.38 -21.62 11.48
C PRO A 227 -8.09 -21.99 10.02
N ILE A 228 -7.84 -21.01 9.15
CA ILE A 228 -7.59 -21.24 7.72
C ILE A 228 -6.35 -22.12 7.55
N TYR A 229 -5.23 -21.75 8.18
CA TYR A 229 -4.01 -22.55 8.13
C TYR A 229 -4.17 -23.91 8.80
N LYS A 230 -4.79 -23.96 9.99
CA LYS A 230 -5.03 -25.20 10.74
C LYS A 230 -5.88 -26.20 9.94
N ASN A 231 -6.92 -25.73 9.26
CA ASN A 231 -7.78 -26.55 8.43
C ASN A 231 -7.04 -27.04 7.18
N ALA A 232 -6.20 -26.20 6.56
CA ALA A 232 -5.34 -26.62 5.46
C ALA A 232 -4.40 -27.75 5.92
N MET A 233 -3.72 -27.58 7.05
CA MET A 233 -2.86 -28.62 7.63
C MET A 233 -3.61 -29.92 7.91
N ALA A 234 -4.83 -29.86 8.45
CA ALA A 234 -5.64 -31.05 8.68
C ALA A 234 -6.08 -31.74 7.38
N THR A 235 -6.44 -30.96 6.36
CA THR A 235 -6.91 -31.47 5.07
C THR A 235 -5.80 -32.19 4.31
N PHE A 236 -4.58 -31.65 4.33
CA PHE A 236 -3.46 -32.22 3.57
C PHE A 236 -2.56 -33.13 4.40
N GLY A 237 -2.66 -33.09 5.73
CA GLY A 237 -1.87 -33.88 6.68
C GLY A 237 -2.42 -35.26 7.00
N ILE A 238 -3.61 -35.61 6.52
CA ILE A 238 -4.11 -36.99 6.60
C ILE A 238 -3.60 -37.74 5.36
N LYS A 239 -2.39 -38.29 5.46
CA LYS A 239 -1.98 -39.43 4.63
C LYS A 239 -2.03 -40.67 5.53
N GLU A 240 -2.94 -41.57 5.17
CA GLU A 240 -3.10 -42.96 5.61
C GLU A 240 -2.09 -43.51 6.61
N GLU A 241 -2.55 -43.70 7.85
CA GLU A 241 -2.19 -44.88 8.63
C GLU A 241 -3.00 -46.05 8.03
N ALA A 242 -2.48 -46.66 6.96
CA ALA A 242 -3.02 -47.87 6.38
C ALA A 242 -2.11 -49.06 6.73
N VAL A 243 -2.56 -49.76 7.79
CA VAL A 243 -2.31 -51.16 8.18
C VAL A 243 -0.91 -51.53 8.65
#